data_AF-A0A3G8JPU4-F1
#
_entry.id   AF-A0A3G8JPU4-F1
#
_cell.length_a   1.000
_cell.length_b   1.000
_cell.length_c   1.000
_cell.angle_alpha   90.00
_cell.angle_beta   90.00
_cell.angle_gamma   90.00
#
_symmetry.space_group_name_H-M   'P 1'
#
loop_
_entity.id
_entity.type
_entity.pdbx_description
1 polymer ?
#
loop_
_entity_poly.entity_id
_entity_poly.type
_entity_poly.pdbx_seq_one_letter_code
_entity_poly.pdbx_strand_id
1 'polypeptide(L)'
;MSWSRRIGAPTAISVAVLGVLAVPAAARATPIVTVHHSAIQRPIPPPPGALAAAFVANQFTYCSLICPHILDFVIDVPVAVVRAPGVFTVAQARTHSVDRSAGIALASVTAPANSAMNGIIGNDLNLVLPRAQNALEVAVVEMLRVADTAQSGSAPGAVSSAFDTARSRILDALHAPVVIDPPQLATPTTPAQAAALDAIDVGSAVLFRAPEMLMVGATSAADDAADELATTGNVARARDTGAASFSNVIEQANGVIHHAIANRHRPVPTRAQTGSKYSPTGSGLGTLDQE
;
A
#
# COMPACT_ATOMS: atom_id res chain seq x y z
N MET A 1 19.57 -10.04 -42.68
CA MET A 1 19.39 -10.16 -41.21
C MET A 1 17.90 -10.28 -40.94
N SER A 2 17.44 -11.49 -40.63
CA SER A 2 16.02 -11.83 -40.43
C SER A 2 15.68 -11.72 -38.94
N TRP A 3 14.71 -10.87 -38.60
CA TRP A 3 14.12 -10.79 -37.26
C TRP A 3 12.79 -11.54 -37.28
N SER A 4 12.77 -12.73 -36.68
CA SER A 4 11.57 -13.52 -36.50
C SER A 4 10.92 -13.21 -35.15
N ARG A 5 9.65 -12.83 -35.22
CA ARG A 5 8.70 -12.64 -34.10
C ARG A 5 8.61 -13.91 -33.24
N ARG A 6 8.52 -13.76 -31.92
CA ARG A 6 7.81 -14.70 -31.05
C ARG A 6 6.99 -13.95 -30.01
N ILE A 7 5.68 -14.08 -30.14
CA ILE A 7 4.66 -13.71 -29.16
C ILE A 7 4.61 -14.86 -28.15
N GLY A 8 4.86 -14.59 -26.87
CA GLY A 8 4.73 -15.55 -25.78
C GLY A 8 3.33 -15.46 -25.16
N ALA A 9 2.64 -16.59 -25.04
CA ALA A 9 1.37 -16.75 -24.36
C ALA A 9 1.55 -16.84 -22.83
N PRO A 10 0.57 -16.39 -22.01
CA PRO A 10 0.65 -16.49 -20.56
C PRO A 10 0.46 -17.94 -20.10
N THR A 11 1.39 -18.42 -19.27
CA THR A 11 1.37 -19.76 -18.67
C THR A 11 0.56 -19.72 -17.37
N ALA A 12 -0.56 -20.43 -17.34
CA ALA A 12 -1.33 -20.66 -16.13
C ALA A 12 -0.62 -21.69 -15.25
N ILE A 13 -0.34 -21.35 -13.99
CA ILE A 13 0.23 -22.28 -13.01
C ILE A 13 -0.93 -22.92 -12.24
N SER A 14 -1.23 -24.18 -12.57
CA SER A 14 -2.12 -25.04 -11.79
C SER A 14 -1.33 -25.69 -10.63
N VAL A 15 -1.83 -25.56 -9.41
CA VAL A 15 -1.28 -26.26 -8.23
C VAL A 15 -1.94 -27.63 -8.11
N ALA A 16 -1.13 -28.69 -8.17
CA ALA A 16 -1.55 -30.08 -8.02
C ALA A 16 -1.66 -30.47 -6.54
N VAL A 17 -2.76 -31.15 -6.19
CA VAL A 17 -2.98 -31.81 -4.89
C VAL A 17 -2.42 -33.23 -4.98
N LEU A 18 -1.45 -33.57 -4.13
CA LEU A 18 -0.97 -34.94 -3.95
C LEU A 18 -1.33 -35.42 -2.53
N GLY A 19 -2.07 -36.52 -2.47
CA GLY A 19 -2.34 -37.26 -1.24
C GLY A 19 -1.28 -38.34 -0.99
N VAL A 20 -1.01 -38.65 0.28
CA VAL A 20 -0.30 -39.87 0.72
C VAL A 20 -0.84 -40.37 2.07
N LEU A 21 -1.41 -41.58 2.00
CA LEU A 21 -1.44 -42.75 2.89
C LEU A 21 -1.22 -42.64 4.42
N ALA A 22 -2.09 -43.38 5.14
CA ALA A 22 -2.14 -43.58 6.58
C ALA A 22 -1.28 -44.76 7.08
N VAL A 23 -0.81 -44.67 8.35
CA VAL A 23 -0.40 -45.82 9.18
C VAL A 23 -0.78 -45.50 10.65
N PRO A 24 -1.36 -46.45 11.43
CA PRO A 24 -1.81 -46.21 12.80
C PRO A 24 -0.72 -46.55 13.83
N ALA A 25 -0.68 -45.83 14.95
CA ALA A 25 0.01 -46.29 16.15
C ALA A 25 -0.76 -45.84 17.39
N ALA A 26 -1.24 -46.84 18.14
CA ALA A 26 -1.92 -46.67 19.43
C ALA A 26 -0.91 -46.34 20.54
N ALA A 27 -1.29 -45.45 21.46
CA ALA A 27 -0.61 -45.30 22.75
C ALA A 27 -1.62 -45.06 23.87
N ARG A 28 -1.48 -45.86 24.94
CA ARG A 28 -2.33 -45.93 26.13
C ARG A 28 -2.16 -44.70 27.03
N ALA A 29 -3.25 -44.33 27.70
CA ALA A 29 -3.35 -43.24 28.66
C ALA A 29 -2.81 -43.59 30.06
N THR A 30 -2.29 -42.58 30.77
CA THR A 30 -2.52 -42.21 32.21
C THR A 30 -1.33 -41.36 32.74
N PRO A 31 -1.45 -40.55 33.82
CA PRO A 31 -2.63 -40.02 34.51
C PRO A 31 -2.72 -38.46 34.44
N ILE A 32 -3.91 -37.94 34.74
CA ILE A 32 -4.24 -36.51 34.68
C ILE A 32 -3.67 -35.77 35.89
N VAL A 33 -2.68 -34.90 35.68
CA VAL A 33 -2.31 -33.84 36.62
C VAL A 33 -3.30 -32.70 36.42
N THR A 34 -4.17 -32.46 37.40
CA THR A 34 -5.11 -31.34 37.37
C THR A 34 -4.36 -30.06 37.75
N VAL A 35 -3.80 -29.38 36.74
CA VAL A 35 -3.34 -28.01 36.88
C VAL A 35 -4.58 -27.11 36.79
N HIS A 36 -4.86 -26.35 37.86
CA HIS A 36 -5.80 -25.24 37.80
C HIS A 36 -5.28 -24.20 36.79
N HIS A 37 -5.71 -24.33 35.55
CA HIS A 37 -5.51 -23.30 34.55
C HIS A 37 -6.41 -22.14 34.95
N SER A 38 -5.81 -20.98 35.24
CA SER A 38 -6.54 -19.72 35.14
C SER A 38 -7.22 -19.75 33.78
N ALA A 39 -8.55 -19.70 33.76
CA ALA A 39 -9.29 -19.77 32.51
C ALA A 39 -8.73 -18.67 31.60
N ILE A 40 -8.03 -19.09 30.54
CA ILE A 40 -7.67 -18.19 29.46
C ILE A 40 -9.00 -17.68 28.95
N GLN A 41 -9.35 -16.45 29.33
CA GLN A 41 -10.52 -15.76 28.84
C GLN A 41 -10.41 -15.80 27.31
N ARG A 42 -11.21 -16.63 26.65
CA ARG A 42 -11.20 -16.66 25.20
C ARG A 42 -11.57 -15.25 24.74
N PRO A 43 -10.82 -14.68 23.77
CA PRO A 43 -11.25 -13.44 23.14
C PRO A 43 -12.69 -13.62 22.69
N ILE A 44 -13.58 -12.71 23.10
CA ILE A 44 -14.95 -12.72 22.61
C ILE A 44 -14.85 -12.49 21.09
N PRO A 45 -15.32 -13.42 20.25
CA PRO A 45 -15.19 -13.26 18.82
C PRO A 45 -15.93 -11.99 18.38
N PRO A 46 -15.43 -11.29 17.34
CA PRO A 46 -16.13 -10.14 16.81
C PRO A 46 -17.59 -10.47 16.46
N PRO A 47 -18.53 -9.56 16.70
CA PRO A 47 -19.91 -9.80 16.32
C PRO A 47 -20.02 -10.02 14.79
N PRO A 48 -21.02 -10.79 14.33
CA PRO A 48 -21.29 -10.94 12.91
C PRO A 48 -21.39 -9.56 12.22
N GLY A 49 -20.75 -9.41 11.07
CA GLY A 49 -20.74 -8.15 10.33
C GLY A 49 -19.68 -7.12 10.77
N ALA A 50 -18.99 -7.30 11.91
CA ALA A 50 -17.99 -6.33 12.40
C ALA A 50 -16.89 -6.03 11.37
N LEU A 51 -16.37 -7.06 10.70
CA LEU A 51 -15.34 -6.89 9.66
C LEU A 51 -15.88 -6.11 8.45
N ALA A 52 -17.11 -6.39 8.01
CA ALA A 52 -17.73 -5.69 6.90
C ALA A 52 -18.01 -4.22 7.26
N ALA A 53 -18.51 -3.97 8.47
CA ALA A 53 -18.73 -2.61 8.98
C ALA A 53 -17.42 -1.82 9.06
N ALA A 54 -16.34 -2.43 9.59
CA ALA A 54 -15.02 -1.81 9.66
C ALA A 54 -14.45 -1.53 8.26
N PHE A 55 -14.60 -2.46 7.31
CA PHE A 55 -14.20 -2.25 5.92
C PHE A 55 -14.92 -1.05 5.29
N VAL A 56 -16.25 -0.96 5.46
CA VAL A 56 -17.05 0.16 4.95
C VAL A 56 -16.67 1.48 5.62
N ALA A 57 -16.47 1.49 6.95
CA ALA A 57 -16.01 2.68 7.67
C ALA A 57 -14.64 3.16 7.17
N ASN A 58 -13.74 2.22 6.84
CA ASN A 58 -12.45 2.55 6.25
C ASN A 58 -12.60 3.18 4.86
N GLN A 59 -13.56 2.74 4.02
CA GLN A 59 -13.81 3.40 2.73
C GLN A 59 -14.20 4.88 2.89
N PHE A 60 -15.04 5.20 3.88
CA PHE A 60 -15.37 6.60 4.18
C PHE A 60 -14.19 7.39 4.72
N THR A 61 -13.37 6.77 5.58
CA THR A 61 -12.16 7.40 6.12
C THR A 61 -11.16 7.70 5.00
N TYR A 62 -10.89 6.73 4.13
CA TYR A 62 -9.97 6.90 3.00
C TYR A 62 -10.48 7.95 2.01
N CYS A 63 -11.79 7.92 1.69
CA CYS A 63 -12.39 8.97 0.87
C CYS A 63 -12.26 10.35 1.52
N SER A 64 -12.43 10.49 2.84
CA SER A 64 -12.26 11.80 3.49
C SER A 64 -10.86 12.41 3.31
N LEU A 65 -9.83 11.58 3.08
CA LEU A 65 -8.46 12.00 2.80
C LEU A 65 -8.22 12.31 1.32
N ILE A 66 -8.84 11.57 0.41
CA ILE A 66 -8.55 11.63 -1.04
C ILE A 66 -9.59 12.47 -1.79
N CYS A 67 -10.87 12.35 -1.43
CA CYS A 67 -12.00 12.94 -2.15
C CYS A 67 -11.97 14.47 -2.25
N PRO A 68 -11.49 15.25 -1.25
CA PRO A 68 -11.32 16.69 -1.44
C PRO A 68 -10.42 17.02 -2.65
N HIS A 69 -9.32 16.30 -2.83
CA HIS A 69 -8.41 16.50 -3.95
C HIS A 69 -8.96 15.99 -5.28
N ILE A 70 -9.81 14.96 -5.26
CA ILE A 70 -10.59 14.57 -6.45
C ILE A 70 -11.51 15.72 -6.86
N LEU A 71 -12.18 16.37 -5.91
CA LEU A 71 -13.03 17.53 -6.20
C LEU A 71 -12.22 18.70 -6.76
N ASP A 72 -11.05 18.99 -6.19
CA ASP A 72 -10.11 19.99 -6.73
C ASP A 72 -9.77 19.64 -8.19
N PHE A 73 -9.43 18.38 -8.49
CA PHE A 73 -9.12 17.94 -9.85
C PHE A 73 -10.31 18.13 -10.81
N VAL A 74 -11.50 17.65 -10.44
CA VAL A 74 -12.66 17.65 -11.34
C VAL A 74 -13.32 19.03 -11.49
N ILE A 75 -13.00 20.00 -10.63
CA ILE A 75 -13.53 21.37 -10.69
C ILE A 75 -12.48 22.32 -11.27
N ASP A 76 -11.29 22.39 -10.66
CA ASP A 76 -10.33 23.43 -10.97
C ASP A 76 -9.67 23.20 -12.33
N VAL A 77 -9.41 21.96 -12.72
CA VAL A 77 -8.79 21.67 -14.02
C VAL A 77 -9.74 22.05 -15.17
N PRO A 78 -11.02 21.65 -15.21
CA PRO A 78 -11.94 22.11 -16.25
C PRO A 78 -12.14 23.63 -16.27
N VAL A 79 -12.24 24.25 -15.09
CA VAL A 79 -12.36 25.72 -14.99
C VAL A 79 -11.11 26.41 -15.56
N ALA A 80 -9.92 25.90 -15.25
CA ALA A 80 -8.66 26.39 -15.78
C ALA A 80 -8.60 26.24 -17.30
N VAL A 81 -8.99 25.09 -17.85
CA VAL A 81 -9.05 24.86 -19.30
C VAL A 81 -9.94 25.88 -19.99
N VAL A 82 -11.14 26.16 -19.44
CA VAL A 82 -12.05 27.17 -19.99
C VAL A 82 -11.44 28.58 -19.95
N ARG A 83 -10.64 28.88 -18.92
CA ARG A 83 -10.00 30.20 -18.75
C ARG A 83 -8.69 30.35 -19.53
N ALA A 84 -8.04 29.26 -19.92
CA ALA A 84 -6.71 29.25 -20.55
C ALA A 84 -6.59 30.17 -21.79
N PRO A 85 -7.59 30.26 -22.70
CA PRO A 85 -7.51 31.21 -23.82
C PRO A 85 -7.43 32.67 -23.35
N GLY A 86 -8.18 33.03 -22.30
CA GLY A 86 -8.11 34.36 -21.69
C GLY A 86 -6.73 34.62 -21.09
N VAL A 87 -6.20 33.65 -20.34
CA VAL A 87 -4.84 33.71 -19.77
C VAL A 87 -3.79 33.93 -20.86
N PHE A 88 -3.88 33.19 -21.98
CA PHE A 88 -3.00 33.37 -23.13
C PHE A 88 -3.06 34.79 -23.69
N THR A 89 -4.26 35.33 -23.94
CA THR A 89 -4.40 36.69 -24.51
C THR A 89 -3.81 37.77 -23.61
N VAL A 90 -4.04 37.67 -22.30
CA VAL A 90 -3.47 38.60 -21.30
C VAL A 90 -1.95 38.44 -21.22
N ALA A 91 -1.43 37.22 -21.27
CA ALA A 91 -0.01 36.95 -21.26
C ALA A 91 0.68 37.48 -22.54
N GLN A 92 0.04 37.35 -23.70
CA GLN A 92 0.56 37.84 -24.98
C GLN A 92 0.68 39.36 -24.99
N ALA A 93 -0.29 40.06 -24.42
CA ALA A 93 -0.25 41.52 -24.28
C ALA A 93 0.89 42.00 -23.38
N ARG A 94 1.37 41.16 -22.44
CA ARG A 94 2.42 41.51 -21.46
C ARG A 94 3.82 41.08 -21.91
N THR A 95 3.93 39.89 -22.46
CA THR A 95 5.22 39.25 -22.75
C THR A 95 5.68 39.50 -24.18
N HIS A 96 4.75 39.82 -25.09
CA HIS A 96 4.97 39.88 -26.54
C HIS A 96 5.59 38.61 -27.14
N SER A 97 5.46 37.46 -26.47
CA SER A 97 6.03 36.18 -26.89
C SER A 97 4.95 35.11 -26.88
N VAL A 98 4.72 34.50 -28.05
CA VAL A 98 3.71 33.44 -28.23
C VAL A 98 4.04 32.24 -27.34
N ASP A 99 5.31 31.82 -27.34
CA ASP A 99 5.76 30.66 -26.57
C ASP A 99 5.64 30.89 -25.07
N ARG A 100 6.09 32.05 -24.55
CA ARG A 100 5.92 32.38 -23.12
C ARG A 100 4.45 32.46 -22.73
N SER A 101 3.62 33.04 -23.60
CA SER A 101 2.18 33.16 -23.36
C SER A 101 1.48 31.80 -23.37
N ALA A 102 1.91 30.90 -24.25
CA ALA A 102 1.46 29.52 -24.26
C ALA A 102 1.89 28.78 -22.98
N GLY A 103 3.14 28.94 -22.55
CA GLY A 103 3.63 28.41 -21.28
C GLY A 103 2.81 28.89 -20.09
N ILE A 104 2.55 30.19 -19.97
CA ILE A 104 1.71 30.76 -18.89
C ILE A 104 0.28 30.19 -18.93
N ALA A 105 -0.31 30.07 -20.12
CA ALA A 105 -1.64 29.50 -20.28
C ALA A 105 -1.68 28.00 -19.92
N LEU A 106 -0.67 27.23 -20.34
CA LEU A 106 -0.53 25.82 -19.98
C LEU A 106 -0.33 25.64 -18.47
N ALA A 107 0.57 26.44 -17.87
CA ALA A 107 0.84 26.42 -16.44
C ALA A 107 -0.43 26.70 -15.61
N SER A 108 -1.33 27.55 -16.12
CA SER A 108 -2.62 27.80 -15.47
C SER A 108 -3.54 26.57 -15.38
N VAL A 109 -3.30 25.55 -16.21
CA VAL A 109 -4.03 24.27 -16.25
C VAL A 109 -3.24 23.15 -15.57
N THR A 110 -1.94 23.05 -15.85
CA THR A 110 -1.09 21.97 -15.32
C THR A 110 -0.86 22.12 -13.83
N ALA A 111 -0.74 23.33 -13.30
CA ALA A 111 -0.50 23.56 -11.88
C ALA A 111 -1.64 23.01 -10.98
N PRO A 112 -2.93 23.35 -11.21
CA PRO A 112 -4.00 22.75 -10.43
C PRO A 112 -4.12 21.23 -10.66
N ALA A 113 -3.84 20.73 -11.86
CA ALA A 113 -3.83 19.28 -12.13
C ALA A 113 -2.75 18.55 -11.32
N ASN A 114 -1.53 19.10 -11.31
CA ASN A 114 -0.38 18.58 -10.56
C ASN A 114 -0.64 18.65 -9.05
N SER A 115 -1.16 19.78 -8.55
CA SER A 115 -1.53 19.94 -7.14
C SER A 115 -2.56 18.90 -6.69
N ALA A 116 -3.63 18.73 -7.48
CA ALA A 116 -4.69 17.79 -7.14
C ALA A 116 -4.21 16.33 -7.22
N MET A 117 -3.44 15.96 -8.25
CA MET A 117 -2.86 14.60 -8.36
C MET A 117 -1.89 14.28 -7.23
N ASN A 118 -1.06 15.25 -6.81
CA ASN A 118 -0.22 15.10 -5.62
C ASN A 118 -1.05 14.89 -4.35
N GLY A 119 -2.16 15.61 -4.19
CA GLY A 119 -3.07 15.42 -3.06
C GLY A 119 -3.74 14.04 -3.07
N ILE A 120 -4.25 13.60 -4.23
CA ILE A 120 -4.92 12.30 -4.40
C ILE A 120 -3.94 11.16 -4.12
N ILE A 121 -2.87 11.09 -4.90
CA ILE A 121 -1.95 9.95 -4.90
C ILE A 121 -0.97 10.05 -3.73
N GLY A 122 -0.57 11.24 -3.33
CA GLY A 122 0.25 11.42 -2.13
C GLY A 122 -0.46 10.92 -0.87
N ASN A 123 -1.75 11.22 -0.71
CA ASN A 123 -2.52 10.66 0.42
C ASN A 123 -2.74 9.15 0.27
N ASP A 124 -2.93 8.65 -0.95
CA ASP A 124 -3.08 7.22 -1.15
C ASP A 124 -1.79 6.46 -0.78
N LEU A 125 -0.67 6.82 -1.41
CA LEU A 125 0.64 6.18 -1.21
C LEU A 125 1.16 6.26 0.22
N ASN A 126 0.93 7.37 0.93
CA ASN A 126 1.54 7.62 2.23
C ASN A 126 0.62 7.28 3.42
N LEU A 127 -0.70 7.22 3.21
CA LEU A 127 -1.66 7.02 4.31
C LEU A 127 -2.57 5.81 4.07
N VAL A 128 -3.26 5.77 2.94
CA VAL A 128 -4.33 4.78 2.69
C VAL A 128 -3.77 3.43 2.31
N LEU A 129 -2.89 3.37 1.30
CA LEU A 129 -2.31 2.15 0.78
C LEU A 129 -1.51 1.40 1.85
N PRO A 130 -0.57 2.03 2.62
CA PRO A 130 0.16 1.32 3.67
C PRO A 130 -0.76 0.74 4.75
N ARG A 131 -1.85 1.44 5.05
CA ARG A 131 -2.84 0.95 6.01
C ARG A 131 -3.64 -0.23 5.46
N ALA A 132 -4.17 -0.11 4.25
CA ALA A 132 -4.94 -1.18 3.60
C ALA A 132 -4.07 -2.44 3.43
N GLN A 133 -2.81 -2.26 3.03
CA GLN A 133 -1.83 -3.33 2.91
C GLN A 133 -1.59 -4.04 4.24
N ASN A 134 -1.35 -3.31 5.33
CA ASN A 134 -1.20 -3.90 6.68
C ASN A 134 -2.39 -4.77 7.09
N ALA A 135 -3.62 -4.32 6.83
CA ALA A 135 -4.81 -5.12 7.13
C ALA A 135 -4.90 -6.39 6.26
N LEU A 136 -4.54 -6.30 4.98
CA LEU A 136 -4.47 -7.45 4.07
C LEU A 136 -3.41 -8.46 4.53
N GLU A 137 -2.22 -8.00 4.90
CA GLU A 137 -1.13 -8.84 5.39
C GLU A 137 -1.54 -9.62 6.65
N VAL A 138 -2.16 -8.94 7.62
CA VAL A 138 -2.70 -9.61 8.82
C VAL A 138 -3.75 -10.64 8.41
N ALA A 139 -4.68 -10.31 7.53
CA ALA A 139 -5.70 -11.25 7.07
C ALA A 139 -5.08 -12.50 6.42
N VAL A 140 -4.08 -12.34 5.56
CA VAL A 140 -3.41 -13.46 4.88
C VAL A 140 -2.63 -14.31 5.89
N VAL A 141 -1.85 -13.71 6.78
CA VAL A 141 -1.08 -14.46 7.79
C VAL A 141 -1.98 -15.22 8.74
N GLU A 142 -3.06 -14.60 9.22
CA GLU A 142 -4.00 -15.26 10.13
C GLU A 142 -4.79 -16.38 9.43
N MET A 143 -5.19 -16.21 8.18
CA MET A 143 -5.89 -17.27 7.44
C MET A 143 -4.97 -18.45 7.11
N LEU A 144 -3.68 -18.21 6.81
CA LEU A 144 -2.69 -19.28 6.70
C LEU A 144 -2.52 -20.03 8.03
N ARG A 145 -2.52 -19.32 9.17
CA ARG A 145 -2.46 -19.96 10.50
C ARG A 145 -3.70 -20.82 10.79
N VAL A 146 -4.89 -20.39 10.38
CA VAL A 146 -6.12 -21.20 10.47
C VAL A 146 -5.98 -22.46 9.60
N ALA A 147 -5.48 -22.32 8.37
CA ALA A 147 -5.25 -23.45 7.47
C ALA A 147 -4.24 -24.46 8.04
N ASP A 148 -3.11 -23.99 8.58
CA ASP A 148 -2.11 -24.82 9.26
C ASP A 148 -2.74 -25.59 10.44
N THR A 149 -3.57 -24.91 11.23
CA THR A 149 -4.29 -25.53 12.35
C THR A 149 -5.22 -26.64 11.85
N ALA A 150 -5.98 -26.39 10.79
CA ALA A 150 -6.87 -27.40 10.20
C ALA A 150 -6.10 -28.60 9.61
N GLN A 151 -4.97 -28.36 8.95
CA GLN A 151 -4.16 -29.40 8.31
C GLN A 151 -3.36 -30.24 9.31
N SER A 152 -3.07 -29.72 10.51
CA SER A 152 -2.35 -30.45 11.57
C SER A 152 -3.11 -31.63 12.17
N GLY A 153 -4.37 -31.85 11.79
CA GLY A 153 -5.25 -32.84 12.44
C GLY A 153 -5.76 -32.40 13.81
N SER A 154 -5.67 -31.10 14.13
CA SER A 154 -6.21 -30.54 15.37
C SER A 154 -7.72 -30.74 15.45
N ALA A 155 -8.24 -30.85 16.69
CA ALA A 155 -9.67 -31.00 16.92
C ALA A 155 -10.48 -29.84 16.29
N PRO A 156 -11.73 -30.05 15.82
CA PRO A 156 -12.55 -28.99 15.22
C PRO A 156 -12.68 -27.74 16.10
N GLY A 157 -12.71 -27.90 17.42
CA GLY A 157 -12.71 -26.80 18.37
C GLY A 157 -11.47 -25.89 18.27
N ALA A 158 -10.30 -26.44 17.99
CA ALA A 158 -9.07 -25.67 17.79
C ALA A 158 -9.12 -24.84 16.51
N VAL A 159 -9.67 -25.39 15.43
CA VAL A 159 -9.87 -24.66 14.16
C VAL A 159 -10.84 -23.50 14.35
N SER A 160 -11.98 -23.72 15.04
CA SER A 160 -12.93 -22.65 15.34
C SER A 160 -12.30 -21.54 16.19
N SER A 161 -11.50 -21.90 17.20
CA SER A 161 -10.79 -20.93 18.04
C SER A 161 -9.73 -20.14 17.26
N ALA A 162 -9.03 -20.79 16.33
CA ALA A 162 -8.06 -20.12 15.46
C ALA A 162 -8.78 -19.12 14.55
N PHE A 163 -9.94 -19.49 14.01
CA PHE A 163 -10.76 -18.60 13.17
C PHE A 163 -11.28 -17.38 13.94
N ASP A 164 -11.77 -17.56 15.17
CA ASP A 164 -12.21 -16.45 16.01
C ASP A 164 -11.05 -15.50 16.38
N THR A 165 -9.86 -16.07 16.61
CA THR A 165 -8.64 -15.29 16.83
C THR A 165 -8.25 -14.49 15.59
N ALA A 166 -8.30 -15.14 14.41
CA ALA A 166 -8.02 -14.49 13.13
C ALA A 166 -8.97 -13.31 12.90
N ARG A 167 -10.28 -13.51 13.10
CA ARG A 167 -11.29 -12.44 12.98
C ARG A 167 -11.00 -11.26 13.90
N SER A 168 -10.61 -11.53 15.14
CA SER A 168 -10.27 -10.48 16.12
C SER A 168 -9.08 -9.65 15.64
N ARG A 169 -7.99 -10.32 15.24
CA ARG A 169 -6.76 -9.65 14.77
C ARG A 169 -6.95 -8.87 13.48
N ILE A 170 -7.75 -9.40 12.55
CA ILE A 170 -8.11 -8.68 11.33
C ILE A 170 -8.91 -7.43 11.68
N LEU A 171 -9.87 -7.53 12.60
CA LEU A 171 -10.64 -6.37 13.05
C LEU A 171 -9.73 -5.32 13.70
N ASP A 172 -8.78 -5.74 14.54
CA ASP A 172 -7.81 -4.84 15.15
C ASP A 172 -6.94 -4.14 14.09
N ALA A 173 -6.47 -4.86 13.07
CA ALA A 173 -5.72 -4.28 11.95
C ALA A 173 -6.57 -3.30 11.12
N LEU A 174 -7.86 -3.62 10.92
CA LEU A 174 -8.81 -2.72 10.28
C LEU A 174 -9.08 -1.46 11.12
N HIS A 175 -8.84 -1.48 12.43
CA HIS A 175 -9.01 -0.35 13.35
C HIS A 175 -7.71 0.34 13.79
N ALA A 176 -6.55 -0.04 13.26
CA ALA A 176 -5.30 0.66 13.51
C ALA A 176 -5.41 2.19 13.22
N PRO A 177 -4.41 3.03 13.54
CA PRO A 177 -4.43 4.43 13.13
C PRO A 177 -3.98 4.61 11.66
N VAL A 178 -4.49 5.65 10.99
CA VAL A 178 -4.01 6.06 9.66
C VAL A 178 -2.88 7.06 9.89
N VAL A 179 -1.65 6.64 9.61
CA VAL A 179 -0.43 7.41 9.86
C VAL A 179 0.56 7.15 8.72
N ILE A 180 1.50 8.07 8.54
CA ILE A 180 2.66 7.89 7.65
C ILE A 180 3.55 6.79 8.24
N ASP A 181 4.09 5.94 7.37
CA ASP A 181 4.99 4.83 7.72
C ASP A 181 4.49 3.98 8.90
N PRO A 182 3.28 3.37 8.78
CA PRO A 182 2.74 2.56 9.86
C PRO A 182 3.63 1.33 10.10
N PRO A 183 3.81 0.90 11.35
CA PRO A 183 4.57 -0.32 11.64
C PRO A 183 3.87 -1.53 11.02
N GLN A 184 4.66 -2.51 10.59
CA GLN A 184 4.11 -3.77 10.10
C GLN A 184 3.39 -4.51 11.24
N LEU A 185 2.12 -4.85 11.01
CA LEU A 185 1.28 -5.53 12.01
C LEU A 185 1.34 -7.06 11.88
N ALA A 186 1.52 -7.57 10.67
CA ALA A 186 1.59 -9.00 10.42
C ALA A 186 2.94 -9.57 10.90
N THR A 187 2.91 -10.64 11.67
CA THR A 187 4.13 -11.34 12.11
C THR A 187 4.16 -12.75 11.52
N PRO A 188 4.95 -12.99 10.46
CA PRO A 188 5.06 -14.32 9.87
C PRO A 188 5.81 -15.24 10.82
N THR A 189 5.28 -16.44 11.00
CA THR A 189 5.85 -17.52 11.86
C THR A 189 6.27 -18.73 11.05
N THR A 190 5.91 -18.79 9.77
CA THR A 190 6.26 -19.88 8.84
C THR A 190 6.85 -19.31 7.54
N PRO A 191 7.65 -20.09 6.79
CA PRO A 191 8.14 -19.67 5.48
C PRO A 191 7.03 -19.33 4.48
N ALA A 192 5.90 -20.06 4.53
CA ALA A 192 4.75 -19.79 3.67
C ALA A 192 4.10 -18.43 3.98
N GLN A 193 3.99 -18.07 5.26
CA GLN A 193 3.53 -16.74 5.67
C GLN A 193 4.49 -15.65 5.21
N ALA A 194 5.80 -15.82 5.41
CA ALA A 194 6.80 -14.85 4.95
C ALA A 194 6.77 -14.67 3.42
N ALA A 195 6.65 -15.77 2.66
CA ALA A 195 6.53 -15.72 1.21
C ALA A 195 5.24 -15.01 0.74
N ALA A 196 4.13 -15.17 1.48
CA ALA A 196 2.90 -14.46 1.19
C ALA A 196 3.03 -12.94 1.41
N LEU A 197 3.70 -12.52 2.49
CA LEU A 197 4.00 -11.11 2.72
C LEU A 197 4.94 -10.53 1.64
N ASP A 198 5.99 -11.25 1.26
CA ASP A 198 6.87 -10.85 0.15
C ASP A 198 6.10 -10.67 -1.16
N ALA A 199 5.12 -11.55 -1.43
CA ALA A 199 4.29 -11.46 -2.63
C ALA A 199 3.34 -10.25 -2.58
N ILE A 200 2.81 -9.91 -1.39
CA ILE A 200 1.98 -8.71 -1.18
C ILE A 200 2.82 -7.45 -1.39
N ASP A 201 4.03 -7.38 -0.84
CA ASP A 201 4.93 -6.24 -1.01
C ASP A 201 5.28 -5.99 -2.48
N VAL A 202 5.73 -7.03 -3.19
CA VAL A 202 6.06 -6.93 -4.61
C VAL A 202 4.81 -6.61 -5.44
N GLY A 203 3.69 -7.28 -5.15
CA GLY A 203 2.41 -7.01 -5.79
C GLY A 203 1.97 -5.56 -5.60
N SER A 204 2.09 -5.03 -4.37
CA SER A 204 1.73 -3.66 -4.04
C SER A 204 2.64 -2.64 -4.72
N ALA A 205 3.94 -2.93 -4.80
CA ALA A 205 4.89 -2.09 -5.50
C ALA A 205 4.57 -1.99 -6.99
N VAL A 206 4.23 -3.10 -7.63
CA VAL A 206 3.99 -3.19 -9.08
C VAL A 206 2.60 -2.70 -9.48
N LEU A 207 1.56 -3.03 -8.71
CA LEU A 207 0.17 -2.77 -9.10
C LEU A 207 -0.36 -1.41 -8.61
N PHE A 208 0.20 -0.88 -7.52
CA PHE A 208 -0.28 0.37 -6.93
C PHE A 208 0.84 1.42 -6.93
N ARG A 209 1.92 1.18 -6.17
CA ARG A 209 2.92 2.24 -5.90
C ARG A 209 3.58 2.80 -7.15
N ALA A 210 4.18 1.94 -7.98
CA ALA A 210 4.87 2.40 -9.19
C ALA A 210 3.90 3.06 -10.21
N PRO A 211 2.75 2.46 -10.57
CA PRO A 211 1.78 3.13 -11.43
C PRO A 211 1.30 4.49 -10.92
N GLU A 212 1.04 4.60 -9.61
CA GLU A 212 0.62 5.85 -8.97
C GLU A 212 1.71 6.92 -9.01
N MET A 213 2.96 6.56 -8.73
CA MET A 213 4.10 7.46 -8.91
C MET A 213 4.19 7.97 -10.35
N LEU A 214 4.01 7.09 -11.34
CA LEU A 214 4.04 7.49 -12.75
C LEU A 214 2.89 8.44 -13.12
N MET A 215 1.69 8.25 -12.55
CA MET A 215 0.57 9.16 -12.77
C MET A 215 0.84 10.56 -12.20
N VAL A 216 1.34 10.66 -10.97
CA VAL A 216 1.76 11.96 -10.40
C VAL A 216 2.88 12.57 -11.23
N GLY A 217 3.90 11.76 -11.55
CA GLY A 217 5.05 12.19 -12.33
C GLY A 217 4.68 12.73 -13.70
N ALA A 218 3.67 12.17 -14.35
CA ALA A 218 3.17 12.70 -15.62
C ALA A 218 2.59 14.11 -15.46
N THR A 219 1.83 14.37 -14.39
CA THR A 219 1.30 15.71 -14.12
C THR A 219 2.37 16.70 -13.67
N SER A 220 3.33 16.28 -12.86
CA SER A 220 4.46 17.13 -12.44
C SER A 220 5.36 17.47 -13.62
N ALA A 221 5.69 16.50 -14.48
CA ALA A 221 6.49 16.73 -15.67
C ALA A 221 5.82 17.68 -16.67
N ALA A 222 4.49 17.59 -16.82
CA ALA A 222 3.74 18.53 -17.66
C ALA A 222 3.77 19.95 -17.08
N ASP A 223 3.67 20.07 -15.76
CA ASP A 223 3.74 21.33 -15.04
C ASP A 223 5.13 21.98 -15.12
N ASP A 224 6.19 21.21 -14.87
CA ASP A 224 7.58 21.64 -14.98
C ASP A 224 7.89 22.14 -16.41
N ALA A 225 7.40 21.43 -17.43
CA ALA A 225 7.56 21.86 -18.83
C ALA A 225 6.80 23.17 -19.11
N ALA A 226 5.57 23.30 -18.60
CA ALA A 226 4.76 24.50 -18.79
C ALA A 226 5.38 25.73 -18.10
N ASP A 227 5.90 25.56 -16.88
CA ASP A 227 6.56 26.61 -16.12
C ASP A 227 7.89 27.03 -16.76
N GLU A 228 8.70 26.08 -17.24
CA GLU A 228 9.93 26.36 -17.98
C GLU A 228 9.62 27.13 -19.28
N LEU A 229 8.55 26.76 -19.99
CA LEU A 229 8.10 27.48 -21.19
C LEU A 229 7.60 28.89 -20.85
N ALA A 230 6.83 29.04 -19.77
CA ALA A 230 6.34 30.34 -19.28
C ALA A 230 7.51 31.28 -18.96
N THR A 231 8.53 30.74 -18.30
CA THR A 231 9.70 31.46 -17.84
C THR A 231 10.61 31.86 -19.01
N THR A 232 10.94 30.93 -19.89
CA THR A 232 12.00 31.12 -20.89
C THR A 232 11.52 31.36 -22.32
N GLY A 233 10.32 30.88 -22.67
CA GLY A 233 9.83 30.85 -24.05
C GLY A 233 10.58 29.87 -24.95
N ASN A 234 11.39 28.96 -24.39
CA ASN A 234 12.16 27.99 -25.17
C ASN A 234 11.48 26.62 -25.14
N VAL A 235 10.84 26.25 -26.26
CA VAL A 235 10.10 24.97 -26.41
C VAL A 235 10.99 23.74 -26.21
N ALA A 236 12.23 23.77 -26.73
CA ALA A 236 13.14 22.63 -26.59
C ALA A 236 13.53 22.43 -25.12
N ARG A 237 13.88 23.52 -24.43
CA ARG A 237 14.25 23.47 -23.01
C ARG A 237 13.09 23.05 -22.12
N ALA A 238 11.87 23.54 -22.40
CA ALA A 238 10.65 23.11 -21.71
C ALA A 238 10.41 21.60 -21.85
N ARG A 239 10.53 21.07 -23.08
CA ARG A 239 10.41 19.64 -23.34
C ARG A 239 11.46 18.83 -22.57
N ASP A 240 12.72 19.26 -22.62
CA ASP A 240 13.82 18.57 -21.95
C ASP A 240 13.62 18.57 -20.43
N THR A 241 13.10 19.66 -19.87
CA THR A 241 12.78 19.79 -18.44
C THR A 241 11.69 18.81 -18.03
N GLY A 242 10.57 18.76 -18.76
CA GLY A 242 9.52 17.77 -18.49
C GLY A 242 9.99 16.32 -18.66
N ALA A 243 10.79 16.04 -19.70
CA ALA A 243 11.34 14.70 -19.93
C ALA A 243 12.29 14.26 -18.81
N ALA A 244 13.15 15.17 -18.34
CA ALA A 244 14.04 14.91 -17.21
C ALA A 244 13.25 14.64 -15.92
N SER A 245 12.25 15.47 -15.63
CA SER A 245 11.35 15.29 -14.48
C SER A 245 10.67 13.92 -14.50
N PHE A 246 10.07 13.52 -15.63
CA PHE A 246 9.43 12.21 -15.75
C PHE A 246 10.41 11.04 -15.66
N SER A 247 11.61 11.18 -16.21
CA SER A 247 12.65 10.14 -16.14
C SER A 247 13.07 9.86 -14.70
N ASN A 248 13.21 10.91 -13.87
CA ASN A 248 13.49 10.76 -12.44
C ASN A 248 12.39 9.96 -11.73
N VAL A 249 11.12 10.15 -12.10
CA VAL A 249 10.00 9.39 -11.52
C VAL A 249 10.04 7.92 -11.94
N ILE A 250 10.40 7.61 -13.19
CA ILE A 250 10.60 6.22 -13.64
C ILE A 250 11.68 5.54 -12.80
N GLU A 251 12.79 6.23 -12.52
CA GLU A 251 13.86 5.69 -11.68
C GLU A 251 13.38 5.44 -10.24
N GLN A 252 12.61 6.35 -9.66
CA GLN A 252 12.01 6.18 -8.33
C GLN A 252 11.03 5.00 -8.29
N ALA A 253 10.15 4.88 -9.28
CA ALA A 253 9.20 3.77 -9.40
C ALA A 253 9.93 2.41 -9.50
N ASN A 254 10.99 2.34 -10.31
CA ASN A 254 11.85 1.16 -10.38
C ASN A 254 12.53 0.86 -9.04
N GLY A 255 12.99 1.89 -8.34
CA GLY A 255 13.58 1.79 -7.01
C GLY A 255 12.64 1.14 -5.99
N VAL A 256 11.36 1.51 -5.99
CA VAL A 256 10.34 0.91 -5.10
C VAL A 256 10.12 -0.57 -5.40
N ILE A 257 10.04 -0.95 -6.68
CA ILE A 257 9.90 -2.36 -7.08
C ILE A 257 11.13 -3.16 -6.64
N HIS A 258 12.34 -2.65 -6.90
CA HIS A 258 13.57 -3.32 -6.49
C HIS A 258 13.68 -3.45 -4.97
N HIS A 259 13.27 -2.42 -4.23
CA HIS A 259 13.25 -2.47 -2.77
C HIS A 259 12.31 -3.57 -2.26
N ALA A 260 11.08 -3.65 -2.79
CA ALA A 260 10.13 -4.70 -2.42
C ALA A 260 10.64 -6.11 -2.75
N ILE A 261 11.38 -6.28 -3.85
CA ILE A 261 12.00 -7.58 -4.20
C ILE A 261 13.14 -7.93 -3.23
N ALA A 262 13.95 -6.95 -2.84
CA ALA A 262 15.14 -7.16 -2.01
C ALA A 262 14.80 -7.33 -0.51
N ASN A 263 13.76 -6.65 -0.03
CA ASN A 263 13.37 -6.64 1.38
C ASN A 263 12.48 -7.85 1.73
N ARG A 264 13.11 -9.01 1.95
CA ARG A 264 12.40 -10.27 2.22
C ARG A 264 12.09 -10.44 3.71
N HIS A 265 10.85 -10.83 3.99
CA HIS A 265 10.41 -11.18 5.33
C HIS A 265 11.09 -12.44 5.84
N ARG A 266 11.25 -12.51 7.16
CA ARG A 266 11.79 -13.67 7.85
C ARG A 266 10.78 -14.19 8.89
N PRO A 267 10.56 -15.51 8.96
CA PRO A 267 9.74 -16.08 10.02
C PRO A 267 10.33 -15.77 11.40
N VAL A 268 9.49 -15.31 12.32
CA VAL A 268 9.83 -15.12 13.73
C VAL A 268 9.43 -16.39 14.50
N PRO A 269 10.35 -17.07 15.21
CA PRO A 269 10.02 -18.27 15.97
C PRO A 269 8.97 -18.00 17.06
N THR A 270 7.96 -18.86 17.17
CA THR A 270 6.84 -18.73 18.14
C THR A 270 7.29 -18.59 19.60
N ARG A 271 8.47 -19.14 19.95
CA ARG A 271 9.06 -19.06 21.30
C ARG A 271 9.57 -17.65 21.68
N ALA A 272 9.75 -16.76 20.71
CA ALA A 272 10.17 -15.37 20.95
C ALA A 272 9.00 -14.44 21.35
N GLN A 273 7.75 -14.85 21.11
CA GLN A 273 6.57 -14.01 21.38
C GLN A 273 6.09 -14.05 22.84
N THR A 274 6.57 -14.99 23.67
CA THR A 274 6.19 -15.09 25.10
C THR A 274 6.90 -14.10 26.03
N GLY A 275 7.73 -13.18 25.50
CA GLY A 275 8.52 -12.24 26.30
C GLY A 275 8.06 -10.77 26.28
N SER A 276 7.25 -10.34 25.32
CA SER A 276 6.89 -8.93 25.20
C SER A 276 5.58 -8.63 25.91
N LYS A 277 5.64 -8.52 27.25
CA LYS A 277 4.65 -7.71 27.97
C LYS A 277 4.95 -6.26 27.63
N TYR A 278 4.07 -5.63 26.86
CA TYR A 278 4.05 -4.18 26.73
C TYR A 278 3.88 -3.60 28.14
N SER A 279 4.95 -3.00 28.67
CA SER A 279 4.96 -2.33 29.97
C SER A 279 5.03 -0.84 29.69
N PRO A 280 3.95 -0.06 29.88
CA PRO A 280 4.02 1.38 29.74
C PRO A 280 4.59 1.93 31.05
N THR A 281 5.90 2.13 31.09
CA THR A 281 6.53 2.95 32.13
C THR A 281 7.34 4.03 31.45
N GLY A 282 6.86 5.26 31.63
CA GLY A 282 7.40 6.44 30.98
C GLY A 282 8.69 6.97 31.59
N SER A 283 8.99 8.20 31.16
CA SER A 283 9.97 9.15 31.68
C SER A 283 11.42 8.89 31.27
N GLY A 284 11.82 9.57 30.21
CA GLY A 284 13.21 9.85 29.86
C GLY A 284 13.29 11.15 29.08
N LEU A 285 13.36 12.28 29.81
CA LEU A 285 13.86 13.55 29.28
C LEU A 285 15.24 13.31 28.66
N GLY A 286 15.45 13.82 27.44
CA GLY A 286 16.71 13.76 26.72
C GLY A 286 16.70 14.74 25.54
N THR A 287 17.03 15.98 25.89
CA THR A 287 17.35 17.16 25.06
C THR A 287 18.33 16.95 23.89
N LEU A 288 18.19 17.83 22.87
CA LEU A 288 19.20 18.36 21.91
C LEU A 288 19.59 17.43 20.73
N ASP A 289 19.76 17.85 19.47
CA ASP A 289 20.06 19.16 18.90
C ASP A 289 19.53 19.33 17.46
N GLN A 290 19.38 20.60 17.06
CA GLN A 290 19.24 21.08 15.68
C GLN A 290 20.53 20.85 14.88
N GLU A 291 20.38 20.47 13.60
CA GLU A 291 20.99 21.12 12.42
C GLU A 291 20.28 20.61 11.15
#